data_AF-A0ABD6TAH8-F1
#
_entry.id   AF-A0ABD6TAH8-F1
#
_cell.length_a   1.000
_cell.length_b   1.000
_cell.length_c   1.000
_cell.angle_alpha   90.00
_cell.angle_beta   90.00
_cell.angle_gamma   90.00
#
_symmetry.space_group_name_H-M   'P 1'
#
loop_
_entity.id
_entity.type
_entity.pdbx_description
1 polymer ?
#
loop_
_entity_poly.entity_id
_entity_poly.type
_entity_poly.pdbx_seq_one_letter_code
_entity_poly.pdbx_strand_id
1 'polypeptide(L)' 'MNVENFLLHCNAKYLSRKIIRSYDQTLKLFASYLERELKITDVDKVKPLHIQTYIKYLK' A
#
# COMPACT_ATOMS: atom_id res chain seq x y z
N MET A 1 1.21 -3.19 -11.20
CA MET A 1 2.56 -3.00 -10.62
C MET A 1 2.55 -3.53 -9.18
N ASN A 2 3.41 -4.48 -8.83
CA ASN A 2 3.41 -5.16 -7.52
C ASN A 2 4.16 -4.30 -6.46
N VAL A 3 3.79 -4.40 -5.18
CA VAL A 3 4.41 -3.69 -4.03
C VAL A 3 5.93 -3.84 -4.05
N GLU A 4 6.44 -5.02 -4.41
CA GLU A 4 7.88 -5.28 -4.53
C GLU A 4 8.58 -4.38 -5.55
N ASN A 5 7.94 -4.10 -6.69
CA ASN A 5 8.51 -3.25 -7.73
C ASN A 5 8.61 -1.78 -7.27
N PHE A 6 7.64 -1.33 -6.48
CA PHE A 6 7.70 -0.02 -5.83
C PHE A 6 8.83 0.04 -4.80
N LEU A 7 9.01 -0.99 -3.97
CA LEU A 7 10.09 -1.04 -2.99
C LEU A 7 11.48 -1.12 -3.63
N LEU A 8 11.62 -1.82 -4.77
CA LEU A 8 12.85 -1.81 -5.58
C LEU A 8 13.19 -0.40 -6.07
N HIS A 9 12.20 0.34 -6.57
CA HIS A 9 12.38 1.73 -6.97
C HIS A 9 12.74 2.64 -5.78
N CYS A 10 12.13 2.43 -4.61
CA CYS A 10 12.50 3.13 -3.37
C CYS A 10 13.96 2.86 -2.96
N ASN A 11 14.41 1.61 -3.09
CA ASN A 11 15.79 1.22 -2.82
C ASN A 11 16.77 1.86 -3.82
N ALA A 12 16.42 1.90 -5.12
CA ALA A 12 17.21 2.58 -6.16
C ALA A 12 17.33 4.09 -5.92
N LYS A 13 16.36 4.70 -5.22
CA LYS A 13 16.39 6.10 -4.77
C LYS A 13 17.14 6.33 -3.45
N TYR A 14 17.87 5.33 -2.94
CA TYR A 14 18.64 5.41 -1.69
C TYR A 14 17.80 5.78 -0.46
N LEU A 15 16.50 5.46 -0.45
CA LEU A 15 15.69 5.60 0.76
C LEU A 15 16.22 4.68 1.87
N SER A 16 16.19 5.15 3.11
CA SER A 16 16.70 4.35 4.22
C SER A 16 15.93 3.02 4.35
N ARG A 17 16.62 1.97 4.82
CA ARG A 17 15.99 0.66 5.11
C ARG A 17 14.77 0.78 6.03
N LYS A 18 14.79 1.75 6.96
CA LYS A 18 13.66 2.03 7.85
C LYS A 18 12.43 2.51 7.07
N ILE A 19 12.60 3.43 6.12
CA ILE A 19 11.51 3.94 5.28
C ILE A 19 10.95 2.82 4.40
N ILE A 20 11.82 2.04 3.76
CA ILE A 20 11.41 0.91 2.90
C ILE A 20 10.58 -0.10 3.69
N ARG A 21 11.02 -0.48 4.90
CA ARG A 21 10.26 -1.37 5.78
C ARG A 21 8.90 -0.80 6.20
N SER A 22 8.86 0.49 6.52
CA SER A 22 7.60 1.17 6.86
C SER A 22 6.62 1.14 5.68
N TYR A 23 7.10 1.37 4.46
CA TYR A 23 6.26 1.33 3.26
C TYR A 23 5.75 -0.07 2.97
N ASP A 24 6.61 -1.09 3.03
CA ASP A 24 6.20 -2.48 2.83
C ASP A 24 5.07 -2.88 3.78
N GLN A 25 5.25 -2.60 5.07
CA GLN A 25 4.26 -2.92 6.09
C GLN A 25 2.93 -2.20 5.85
N THR A 26 2.97 -0.89 5.62
CA THR A 26 1.75 -0.10 5.40
C THR A 26 1.01 -0.53 4.12
N LEU A 27 1.73 -0.81 3.03
CA LEU A 27 1.14 -1.24 1.77
C LEU A 27 0.52 -2.64 1.87
N LYS A 28 1.15 -3.58 2.58
CA LYS A 28 0.59 -4.91 2.85
C LYS A 28 -0.70 -4.83 3.67
N LEU A 29 -0.71 -4.02 4.73
CA LEU A 29 -1.91 -3.81 5.55
C LEU A 29 -3.05 -3.19 4.73
N PHE A 30 -2.73 -2.19 3.91
CA PHE A 30 -3.73 -1.57 3.03
C PHE A 30 -4.26 -2.54 1.98
N ALA A 31 -3.42 -3.34 1.34
CA ALA A 31 -3.83 -4.37 0.39
C ALA A 31 -4.78 -5.39 1.04
N SER A 32 -4.44 -5.88 2.24
CA SER A 32 -5.30 -6.79 3.00
C SER A 32 -6.65 -6.17 3.36
N TYR A 33 -6.69 -4.88 3.69
CA TYR A 33 -7.95 -4.15 3.94
C TYR A 33 -8.80 -4.06 2.67
N LEU A 34 -8.20 -3.67 1.54
CA LEU A 34 -8.89 -3.56 0.25
C LEU A 34 -9.51 -4.89 -0.19
N GLU A 35 -8.78 -5.99 -0.01
CA GLU A 35 -9.27 -7.32 -0.36
C GLU A 35 -10.42 -7.76 0.57
N ARG A 36 -10.26 -7.58 1.88
CA ARG A 36 -11.25 -8.06 2.86
C ARG A 36 -12.55 -7.28 2.81
N GLU A 37 -12.45 -5.95 2.86
CA GLU A 37 -13.59 -5.04 3.04
C GLU A 37 -14.22 -4.60 1.72
N LEU A 38 -13.40 -4.40 0.67
CA LEU A 38 -13.87 -3.83 -0.61
C LEU A 38 -13.82 -4.83 -1.77
N LYS A 39 -13.30 -6.05 -1.55
CA LYS A 39 -13.10 -7.08 -2.59
C LYS A 39 -12.26 -6.58 -3.78
N ILE A 40 -11.34 -5.66 -3.51
CA ILE A 40 -10.43 -5.10 -4.51
C ILE A 40 -9.09 -5.83 -4.39
N THR A 41 -8.77 -6.63 -5.40
CA THR A 41 -7.48 -7.31 -5.55
C THR A 41 -6.61 -6.71 -6.66
N ASP A 42 -7.20 -5.81 -7.47
CA ASP A 42 -6.56 -5.14 -8.59
C ASP A 42 -6.23 -3.69 -8.21
N VAL A 43 -4.95 -3.34 -8.29
CA VAL A 43 -4.45 -2.00 -7.93
C VAL A 43 -5.02 -0.91 -8.83
N ASP A 44 -5.34 -1.22 -10.08
CA ASP A 44 -5.88 -0.24 -11.03
C ASP A 44 -7.35 0.12 -10.71
N LYS A 45 -8.00 -0.68 -9.85
CA LYS A 45 -9.35 -0.39 -9.33
C LYS A 45 -9.32 0.46 -8.05
N VAL A 46 -8.14 0.75 -7.51
CA VAL A 46 -8.00 1.59 -6.30
C VAL A 46 -8.26 3.05 -6.66
N LYS A 47 -9.21 3.68 -5.94
CA LYS A 47 -9.63 5.08 -6.13
C LYS A 47 -9.31 5.90 -4.88
N PRO A 48 -9.21 7.23 -4.99
CA PRO A 48 -8.98 8.11 -3.83
C PRO A 48 -9.98 7.89 -2.68
N LEU A 49 -11.24 7.54 -3.01
CA LEU A 49 -12.25 7.19 -2.03
C LEU A 49 -11.83 6.01 -1.13
N HIS A 50 -11.20 4.97 -1.68
CA HIS A 50 -10.78 3.79 -0.90
C HIS A 50 -9.67 4.13 0.09
N ILE A 51 -8.80 5.10 -0.25
CA ILE A 51 -7.77 5.60 0.65
C ILE A 51 -8.43 6.39 1.79
N GLN A 52 -9.42 7.22 1.48
CA GLN A 52 -10.18 7.96 2.51
C GLN A 52 -10.94 7.02 3.45
N THR A 53 -11.56 5.95 2.93
CA THR A 53 -12.25 4.96 3.78
C THR A 53 -11.27 4.18 4.64
N TYR A 54 -10.08 3.84 4.14
CA TYR A 54 -9.04 3.20 4.94
C TYR A 54 -8.54 4.10 6.08
N ILE A 55 -8.29 5.39 5.80
CA ILE A 55 -7.90 6.35 6.85
C ILE A 55 -8.99 6.48 7.92
N LYS A 56 -10.28 6.41 7.53
CA LYS A 56 -11.40 6.38 8.48
C LYS A 56 -11.45 5.08 9.28
N TYR A 57 -11.14 3.94 8.67
CA TYR A 57 -11.10 2.62 9.34
C TYR A 57 -10.00 2.51 10.40
N LEU A 58 -8.88 3.22 10.23
CA LEU A 58 -7.77 3.24 11.19
C LEU A 58 -8.01 4.15 12.41
N LYS A 59 -9.09 4.92 12.43
CA LYS A 59 -9.48 5.80 13.53
C LYS A 59 -10.52 5.12 14.41
#